data_AF-A0AAJ1V1C4-F1
#
_entry.id   AF-A0AAJ1V1C4-F1
#
_cell.length_a   1.000
_cell.length_b   1.000
_cell.length_c   1.000
_cell.angle_alpha   90.00
_cell.angle_beta   90.00
_cell.angle_gamma   90.00
#
_symmetry.space_group_name_H-M   'P 1'
#
loop_
_entity.id
_entity.type
_entity.pdbx_description
1 polymer ?
#
loop_
_entity_poly.entity_id
_entity_poly.type
_entity_poly.pdbx_seq_one_letter_code
_entity_poly.pdbx_strand_id
1 'polypeptide(L)' 'MSYIELVKNGADPAEIQQYLAQGEQVAITIRLPENLRDAAKAAAALQGTNFSAMVRAGLIAQLADWAEEVTR' A
#
# COMPACT_ATOMS: atom_id res chain seq x y z
N MET A 1 3.10 -2.92 -18.21
CA MET A 1 2.30 -1.70 -18.05
C MET A 1 2.69 -1.06 -16.72
N SER A 2 2.95 0.24 -16.70
CA SER A 2 3.23 0.99 -15.47
C SER A 2 1.93 1.27 -14.70
N TYR A 3 2.05 1.56 -13.41
CA TYR A 3 0.94 2.00 -12.57
C TYR A 3 0.20 3.23 -13.11
N ILE A 4 0.90 4.15 -13.78
CA ILE A 4 0.28 5.36 -14.34
C ILE A 4 -0.54 5.04 -15.61
N GLU A 5 -0.11 4.08 -16.42
CA GLU A 5 -0.82 3.66 -17.62
C GLU A 5 -2.12 2.92 -17.29
N LEU A 6 -2.04 1.82 -16.53
CA LEU A 6 -2.68 1.76 -15.23
C LEU A 6 -4.01 2.50 -15.00
N VAL A 7 -3.88 3.55 -14.18
CA VAL A 7 -4.89 4.55 -13.86
C VAL A 7 -5.44 5.26 -15.11
N LYS A 8 -4.60 5.69 -16.06
CA LYS A 8 -5.05 6.44 -17.24
C LYS A 8 -5.99 5.66 -18.15
N ASN A 9 -5.87 4.34 -18.17
CA ASN A 9 -6.72 3.46 -18.97
C ASN A 9 -8.05 3.15 -18.27
N GLY A 10 -8.33 3.73 -17.10
CA GLY A 10 -9.58 3.53 -16.37
C GLY A 10 -9.71 2.11 -15.81
N ALA A 11 -8.58 1.49 -15.45
CA ALA A 11 -8.59 0.18 -14.81
C ALA A 11 -9.43 0.19 -13.54
N ASP A 12 -10.13 -0.91 -13.28
CA ASP A 12 -11.04 -0.99 -12.14
C ASP A 12 -10.27 -1.11 -10.81
N PRO A 13 -10.93 -0.86 -9.66
CA PRO A 13 -10.27 -0.93 -8.36
C PRO A 13 -9.62 -2.28 -8.05
N ALA A 14 -10.18 -3.39 -8.55
CA ALA A 14 -9.62 -4.72 -8.34
C ALA A 14 -8.33 -4.91 -9.16
N GLU A 15 -8.28 -4.43 -10.40
CA GLU A 15 -7.08 -4.42 -11.25
C GLU A 15 -5.95 -3.60 -10.63
N ILE A 16 -6.27 -2.42 -10.07
CA ILE A 16 -5.31 -1.56 -9.37
C ILE A 16 -4.74 -2.29 -8.14
N GLN A 17 -5.60 -2.86 -7.28
CA GLN A 17 -5.14 -3.58 -6.09
C GLN A 17 -4.30 -4.81 -6.44
N GLN A 18 -4.70 -5.56 -7.47
CA GLN A 18 -3.97 -6.71 -7.95
C GLN A 18 -2.58 -6.31 -8.46
N TYR A 19 -2.48 -5.22 -9.25
CA TYR A 19 -1.20 -4.70 -9.73
C TYR A 19 -0.26 -4.36 -8.57
N LEU A 20 -0.77 -3.68 -7.54
CA LEU A 20 0.02 -3.24 -6.38
C LEU A 20 0.43 -4.38 -5.43
N ALA A 21 -0.31 -5.50 -5.43
CA ALA A 21 -0.01 -6.69 -4.64
C ALA A 21 0.95 -7.67 -5.34
N GLN A 22 1.23 -7.46 -6.62
CA GLN A 22 2.09 -8.32 -7.43
C GLN A 22 3.56 -7.87 -7.42
N GLY A 23 4.46 -8.77 -7.82
CA GLY A 23 5.90 -8.52 -7.98
C GLY A 23 6.77 -9.13 -6.88
N GLU A 24 8.08 -8.99 -7.03
CA GLU A 24 9.06 -9.45 -6.03
C GLU A 24 9.13 -8.50 -4.84
N GLN A 25 9.35 -9.05 -3.64
CA GLN A 25 9.50 -8.24 -2.44
C GLN A 25 10.88 -7.58 -2.42
N VAL A 26 10.90 -6.24 -2.42
CA VAL A 26 12.12 -5.43 -2.31
C VAL A 26 12.21 -4.82 -0.92
N ALA A 27 13.37 -4.96 -0.28
CA ALA A 27 13.65 -4.33 1.01
C ALA A 27 13.95 -2.84 0.82
N ILE A 28 13.29 -1.99 1.61
CA ILE A 28 13.52 -0.54 1.63
C ILE A 28 13.78 -0.09 3.07
N THR A 29 14.58 0.97 3.24
CA THR A 29 14.83 1.59 4.55
C THR A 29 14.05 2.89 4.66
N ILE A 30 13.18 3.00 5.66
CA ILE A 30 12.36 4.20 5.94
C ILE A 30 12.71 4.71 7.34
N ARG A 31 12.92 6.03 7.48
CA ARG A 31 13.09 6.68 8.80
C ARG A 31 11.73 7.11 9.33
N LEU A 32 11.42 6.74 10.56
CA LEU A 32 10.15 7.03 11.22
C LEU A 32 10.41 7.55 12.64
N PRO A 33 9.55 8.44 13.17
CA PRO A 33 9.55 8.75 14.60
C PRO A 33 9.35 7.47 15.43
N GLU A 34 10.04 7.37 16.55
CA GLU A 34 9.97 6.19 17.44
C GLU A 34 8.53 5.87 17.86
N ASN A 35 7.79 6.89 18.31
CA ASN A 35 6.40 6.73 18.73
C ASN A 35 5.50 6.16 17.62
N LEU A 36 5.73 6.57 16.36
CA LEU A 36 4.96 6.07 15.22
C LEU A 36 5.27 4.60 14.96
N ARG A 37 6.56 4.23 14.97
CA ARG A 37 6.99 2.83 14.78
C ARG A 37 6.37 1.92 15.85
N ASP A 38 6.41 2.34 17.11
CA ASP A 38 5.99 1.49 18.23
C ASP A 38 4.47 1.35 18.30
N ALA A 39 3.74 2.44 18.08
CA ALA A 39 2.28 2.40 17.97
C ALA A 39 1.85 1.49 16.80
N ALA A 40 2.50 1.64 15.65
CA ALA A 40 2.22 0.83 14.47
C ALA A 40 2.52 -0.65 14.68
N LYS A 41 3.62 -0.98 15.37
CA LYS A 41 3.96 -2.36 15.72
C LYS A 41 2.92 -2.98 16.67
N ALA A 42 2.46 -2.23 17.67
CA ALA A 42 1.41 -2.69 18.58
C ALA A 42 0.07 -2.90 17.84
N ALA A 43 -0.32 -1.96 16.99
CA ALA A 43 -1.54 -2.07 16.18
C ALA A 43 -1.50 -3.29 15.24
N ALA A 44 -0.37 -3.51 14.55
CA ALA A 44 -0.20 -4.67 13.69
C ALA A 44 -0.33 -5.99 14.47
N ALA A 45 0.29 -6.09 15.64
CA ALA A 45 0.19 -7.27 16.50
C ALA A 45 -1.27 -7.55 16.93
N LEU A 46 -2.03 -6.50 17.28
CA LEU A 46 -3.45 -6.62 17.61
C LEU A 46 -4.30 -7.11 16.42
N GLN A 47 -3.91 -6.75 15.20
CA GLN A 47 -4.56 -7.20 13.96
C GLN A 47 -4.10 -8.59 13.51
N GLY A 48 -3.25 -9.28 14.27
CA GLY A 48 -2.70 -10.59 13.89
C GLY A 48 -1.73 -10.51 12.70
N THR A 49 -1.14 -9.34 12.45
CA THR A 49 -0.20 -9.09 11.36
C THR A 49 1.12 -8.54 11.88
N ASN A 50 2.05 -8.23 10.96
CA ASN A 50 3.32 -7.58 11.29
C ASN A 50 3.39 -6.17 10.74
N PHE A 51 4.29 -5.36 11.30
CA PHE A 51 4.48 -3.96 10.92
C PHE A 51 4.68 -3.78 9.40
N SER A 52 5.51 -4.62 8.78
CA SER A 52 5.77 -4.55 7.33
C SER A 52 4.52 -4.83 6.51
N ALA A 53 3.70 -5.80 6.90
CA ALA A 53 2.43 -6.10 6.25
C ALA A 53 1.43 -4.94 6.40
N MET A 54 1.36 -4.32 7.57
CA MET A 54 0.51 -3.14 7.80
C MET A 54 0.96 -1.94 6.96
N VAL A 55 2.26 -1.66 6.88
CA VAL A 55 2.81 -0.59 6.03
C VAL A 55 2.50 -0.85 4.55
N ARG A 56 2.69 -2.09 4.07
CA ARG A 56 2.34 -2.46 2.69
C ARG A 56 0.85 -2.26 2.41
N ALA A 57 -0.02 -2.72 3.30
CA ALA A 57 -1.47 -2.57 3.15
C ALA A 57 -1.87 -1.08 3.11
N GLY A 58 -1.29 -0.25 3.97
CA GLY A 58 -1.55 1.19 3.98
C GLY A 58 -1.12 1.88 2.68
N LEU A 59 0.04 1.49 2.12
CA LEU A 59 0.51 2.05 0.85
C LEU A 59 -0.37 1.60 -0.34
N ILE A 60 -0.81 0.34 -0.35
CA ILE A 60 -1.74 -0.18 -1.38
C ILE A 60 -3.05 0.59 -1.31
N ALA A 61 -3.63 0.76 -0.12
CA ALA A 61 -4.87 1.50 0.07
C ALA A 61 -4.74 2.95 -0.42
N GLN A 62 -3.68 3.66 -0.01
CA GLN A 62 -3.46 5.04 -0.42
C GLN A 62 -3.36 5.20 -1.95
N LEU A 63 -2.69 4.27 -2.63
CA LEU A 63 -2.56 4.30 -4.08
C LEU A 63 -3.86 3.88 -4.78
N ALA A 64 -4.62 2.94 -4.22
CA ALA A 64 -5.93 2.56 -4.76
C ALA A 64 -6.93 3.71 -4.67
N ASP A 65 -7.02 4.35 -3.50
CA ASP A 65 -7.89 5.50 -3.26
C ASP A 65 -7.57 6.66 -4.21
N TRP A 66 -6.28 6.98 -4.37
CA TRP A 66 -5.84 8.02 -5.31
C TRP A 66 -6.21 7.69 -6.77
N ALA A 67 -6.07 6.42 -7.18
CA ALA A 67 -6.43 6.02 -8.54
C ALA A 67 -7.93 6.17 -8.80
N GLU A 68 -8.78 5.87 -7.81
CA GLU A 68 -10.22 6.06 -7.90
C GLU A 68 -10.59 7.54 -7.97
N GLU A 69 -9.94 8.40 -7.18
CA GLU A 69 -10.17 9.86 -7.21
C GLU A 69 -9.81 10.49 -8.56
N VAL A 70 -8.73 10.04 -9.20
CA VAL A 70 -8.23 10.62 -10.46
C VAL A 70 -8.99 10.11 -11.69
N THR A 71 -9.64 8.95 -11.60
CA THR A 71 -10.42 8.36 -12.69
C THR A 71 -11.90 8.75 -12.68
N ARG A 72 -12.34 9.53 -11.66
CA ARG A 72 -13.71 9.99 -11.47
C ARG A 72 -14.07 11.26 -12.23
#